data_AF-A0A2A2PXR4-F1
#
_entry.id   AF-A0A2A2PXR4-F1
#
_cell.length_a   1.000
_cell.length_b   1.000
_cell.length_c   1.000
_cell.angle_alpha   90.00
_cell.angle_beta   90.00
_cell.angle_gamma   90.00
#
_symmetry.space_group_name_H-M   'P 1'
#
loop_
_entity.id
_entity.type
_entity.pdbx_description
1 polymer ?
#
loop_
_entity_poly.entity_id
_entity_poly.type
_entity_poly.pdbx_seq_one_letter_code
_entity_poly.pdbx_strand_id
1 'polypeptide(L)'
;MADSPEALQKSLRLYKMIGGVLFAGTVITVLVATRPELDFGKHGFDTADMVLGLLIATVKATLVAAIFMHLNHEKRMIYWLFGFGILAAFFLVALIALAKWDPIHYNGFRTGVPGSEQGAHW
;
A
#
# COMPACT_ATOMS: atom_id res chain seq x y z
N MET A 1 34.54 -14.18 -0.92
CA MET A 1 34.67 -14.37 -2.38
C MET A 1 33.62 -13.51 -3.10
N ALA A 2 33.70 -12.18 -2.98
CA ALA A 2 32.66 -11.27 -3.48
C ALA A 2 33.22 -10.11 -4.32
N ASP A 3 34.39 -10.28 -4.96
CA ASP A 3 35.10 -9.18 -5.60
C ASP A 3 35.61 -9.55 -7.00
N SER A 4 34.75 -10.13 -7.85
CA SER A 4 35.01 -10.12 -9.30
C SER A 4 34.28 -8.93 -9.94
N PRO A 5 34.94 -8.12 -10.80
CA PRO A 5 34.30 -6.98 -11.46
C PRO A 5 33.06 -7.39 -12.26
N GLU A 6 33.02 -8.64 -12.72
CA GLU A 6 31.90 -9.22 -13.47
C GLU A 6 30.64 -9.42 -12.62
N ALA A 7 30.78 -9.91 -11.38
CA ALA A 7 29.65 -10.09 -10.47
C ALA A 7 29.00 -8.75 -10.11
N LEU A 8 29.81 -7.70 -9.98
CA LEU A 8 29.37 -6.35 -9.66
C LEU A 8 28.66 -5.69 -10.86
N GLN A 9 29.15 -5.88 -12.08
CA GLN A 9 28.44 -5.40 -13.28
C GLN A 9 27.08 -6.07 -13.46
N LYS A 10 26.97 -7.37 -13.14
CA LYS A 10 25.70 -8.11 -13.24
C LYS A 10 24.65 -7.58 -12.27
N SER A 11 25.00 -7.34 -11.01
CA SER A 11 24.08 -6.78 -10.01
C SER A 11 23.67 -5.35 -10.37
N LEU A 12 24.61 -4.51 -10.81
CA LEU A 12 24.32 -3.15 -11.28
C LEU A 12 23.35 -3.14 -12.47
N ARG A 13 23.53 -4.05 -13.44
CA ARG A 13 22.62 -4.17 -14.59
C ARG A 13 21.20 -4.56 -14.15
N LEU A 14 21.09 -5.49 -13.19
CA LEU A 14 19.81 -5.92 -12.64
C LEU A 14 19.11 -4.75 -11.91
N TYR A 15 19.82 -4.04 -11.03
CA TYR A 15 19.25 -2.89 -10.32
C TYR A 15 18.82 -1.76 -11.26
N LYS A 16 19.60 -1.47 -12.30
CA LYS A 16 19.23 -0.46 -13.33
C LYS A 16 17.99 -0.89 -14.11
N MET A 17 17.91 -2.17 -14.50
CA MET A 17 16.75 -2.70 -15.22
C MET A 17 15.48 -2.62 -14.39
N ILE A 18 15.54 -3.06 -13.13
CA ILE A 18 14.37 -3.07 -12.23
C ILE A 18 13.99 -1.66 -11.80
N GLY A 19 14.97 -0.77 -11.62
CA GLY A 19 14.73 0.67 -11.46
C GLY A 19 13.98 1.27 -12.65
N GLY A 20 14.35 0.89 -13.87
CA GLY A 20 13.64 1.28 -15.09
C GLY A 20 12.19 0.76 -15.15
N VAL A 21 11.98 -0.50 -14.77
CA VAL A 21 10.64 -1.11 -14.68
C VAL A 21 9.76 -0.39 -13.65
N LEU A 22 10.31 -0.06 -12.48
CA LEU A 22 9.59 0.69 -11.45
C LEU A 22 9.23 2.10 -11.91
N PHE A 23 10.15 2.77 -12.61
CA PHE A 23 9.90 4.09 -13.18
C PHE A 23 8.80 4.04 -14.23
N ALA A 24 8.88 3.08 -15.17
CA ALA A 24 7.83 2.86 -16.17
C ALA A 24 6.49 2.56 -15.51
N GLY A 25 6.47 1.70 -14.48
CA GLY A 25 5.28 1.45 -13.68
C GLY A 25 4.72 2.70 -13.00
N THR A 26 5.54 3.71 -12.69
CA THR A 26 5.06 5.01 -12.14
C THR A 26 4.44 5.88 -13.21
N VAL A 27 5.08 5.96 -14.37
CA VAL A 27 4.50 6.65 -15.53
C VAL A 27 3.15 6.02 -15.88
N ILE A 28 3.06 4.69 -15.93
CA ILE A 28 1.80 3.98 -16.22
C ILE A 28 0.73 4.31 -15.17
N THR A 29 1.03 4.28 -13.88
CA THR A 29 0.02 4.63 -12.85
C THR A 29 -0.48 6.06 -12.99
N VAL A 30 0.40 7.01 -13.35
CA VAL A 30 -0.01 8.40 -13.59
C VAL A 30 -0.84 8.50 -14.86
N LEU A 31 -0.47 7.80 -15.92
CA LEU A 31 -1.23 7.80 -17.17
C LEU A 31 -2.63 7.21 -16.98
N VAL A 32 -2.75 6.07 -16.30
CA VAL A 32 -4.05 5.48 -15.94
C VAL A 32 -4.90 6.46 -15.13
N ALA A 33 -4.30 7.20 -14.19
CA ALA A 33 -5.04 8.15 -13.36
C ALA A 33 -5.37 9.49 -14.04
N THR A 34 -4.65 9.88 -15.10
CA THR A 34 -4.78 11.22 -15.72
C THR A 34 -5.39 11.21 -17.11
N ARG A 35 -5.31 10.09 -17.84
CA ARG A 35 -5.80 10.00 -19.21
C ARG A 35 -7.21 9.42 -19.23
N PRO A 36 -8.22 10.19 -19.66
CA PRO A 36 -9.60 9.69 -19.77
C PRO A 36 -9.75 8.58 -20.82
N GLU A 37 -8.80 8.45 -21.74
CA GLU A 37 -8.73 7.38 -22.73
C GLU A 37 -8.37 6.01 -22.11
N LEU A 38 -7.76 6.02 -20.92
CA LEU A 38 -7.32 4.84 -20.17
C LEU A 38 -8.19 4.57 -18.93
N ASP A 39 -9.30 5.31 -18.81
CA ASP A 39 -10.31 5.15 -17.76
C ASP A 39 -11.06 3.84 -18.01
N PHE A 40 -10.91 2.87 -17.10
CA PHE A 40 -11.54 1.56 -17.21
C PHE A 40 -12.88 1.59 -16.46
N GLY A 41 -13.85 2.37 -16.92
CA GLY A 41 -15.12 2.49 -16.21
C GLY A 41 -16.08 3.54 -16.76
N LYS A 42 -17.06 3.92 -15.92
CA LYS A 42 -17.88 5.13 -16.18
C LYS A 42 -17.02 6.35 -15.83
N HIS A 43 -17.02 7.37 -16.70
CA HIS A 43 -16.24 8.61 -16.55
C HIS A 43 -16.15 9.09 -15.09
N GLY A 44 -14.97 8.97 -14.47
CA GLY A 44 -14.71 9.31 -13.08
C GLY A 44 -13.89 8.23 -12.35
N PHE A 45 -13.44 8.50 -11.12
CA PHE A 45 -12.75 7.49 -10.30
C PHE A 45 -13.73 6.38 -9.90
N ASP A 46 -13.72 5.28 -10.65
CA ASP A 46 -14.57 4.12 -10.40
C ASP A 46 -13.81 3.04 -9.60
N THR A 47 -14.55 2.04 -9.13
CA THR A 47 -14.01 0.90 -8.39
C THR A 47 -12.97 0.13 -9.22
N ALA A 48 -13.15 0.09 -10.54
CA ALA A 48 -12.24 -0.57 -11.46
C ALA A 48 -10.87 0.13 -11.54
N ASP A 49 -10.82 1.46 -11.58
CA ASP A 49 -9.55 2.22 -11.58
C ASP A 49 -8.82 2.08 -10.25
N MET A 50 -9.58 2.06 -9.14
CA MET A 50 -9.02 1.78 -7.82
C MET A 50 -8.36 0.41 -7.78
N VAL A 51 -9.05 -0.64 -8.26
CA VAL A 51 -8.51 -2.02 -8.28
C VAL A 51 -7.28 -2.11 -9.19
N LEU A 52 -7.33 -1.52 -10.39
CA LEU A 52 -6.20 -1.49 -11.32
C LEU A 52 -4.99 -0.76 -10.73
N GLY A 53 -5.22 0.42 -10.14
CA GLY A 53 -4.18 1.20 -9.47
C GLY A 53 -3.55 0.42 -8.30
N LEU A 54 -4.36 -0.27 -7.50
CA LEU A 54 -3.89 -1.08 -6.39
C LEU A 54 -3.08 -2.29 -6.87
N LEU A 55 -3.51 -2.97 -7.93
CA LEU A 55 -2.76 -4.07 -8.55
C LEU A 55 -1.38 -3.62 -9.03
N ILE A 56 -1.31 -2.51 -9.76
CA ILE A 56 -0.03 -1.98 -10.23
C ILE A 56 0.86 -1.58 -9.04
N ALA A 57 0.27 -0.97 -8.00
CA ALA A 57 0.99 -0.63 -6.77
C ALA A 57 1.53 -1.88 -6.06
N THR A 58 0.75 -2.96 -5.95
CA THR A 58 1.18 -4.23 -5.36
C THR A 58 2.36 -4.83 -6.11
N VAL A 59 2.30 -4.90 -7.45
CA VAL A 59 3.41 -5.43 -8.27
C VAL A 59 4.70 -4.65 -8.02
N LYS A 60 4.60 -3.31 -7.98
CA LYS A 60 5.76 -2.45 -7.74
C LYS A 60 6.32 -2.63 -6.32
N ALA A 61 5.46 -2.71 -5.31
CA ALA A 61 5.86 -2.97 -3.93
C ALA A 61 6.55 -4.33 -3.78
N THR A 62 6.04 -5.38 -4.45
CA THR A 62 6.66 -6.72 -4.44
C THR A 62 8.02 -6.71 -5.14
N LEU A 63 8.18 -6.02 -6.27
CA LEU A 63 9.48 -5.88 -6.93
C LEU A 63 10.51 -5.16 -6.04
N VAL A 64 10.09 -4.10 -5.34
CA VAL A 64 10.95 -3.40 -4.38
C VAL A 64 11.35 -4.32 -3.23
N ALA A 65 10.40 -5.03 -2.63
CA ALA A 65 10.67 -5.96 -1.54
C ALA A 65 11.61 -7.10 -1.97
N ALA A 66 11.32 -7.77 -3.09
CA ALA A 66 12.09 -8.92 -3.54
C ALA A 66 13.54 -8.56 -3.94
N ILE A 67 13.75 -7.41 -4.58
CA ILE A 67 15.01 -7.07 -5.23
C ILE A 67 15.79 -6.01 -4.45
N PHE A 68 15.18 -4.85 -4.18
CA PHE A 68 15.88 -3.73 -3.54
C PHE A 68 16.06 -3.96 -2.04
N MET A 69 15.10 -4.61 -1.39
CA MET A 69 15.24 -5.02 0.01
C MET A 69 15.93 -6.40 0.16
N HIS A 70 16.43 -7.00 -0.93
CA HIS A 70 17.12 -8.29 -0.94
C HIS A 70 16.28 -9.45 -0.35
N LEU A 71 14.97 -9.28 -0.14
CA LEU A 71 14.19 -10.22 0.65
C LEU A 71 14.26 -11.64 0.09
N ASN A 72 14.36 -11.80 -1.23
CA ASN A 72 14.36 -13.08 -1.95
C ASN A 72 15.41 -14.11 -1.49
N HIS A 73 16.54 -13.67 -0.91
CA HIS A 73 17.59 -14.58 -0.43
C HIS A 73 17.83 -14.47 1.08
N GLU A 74 16.89 -13.90 1.82
CA GLU A 74 17.02 -13.76 3.27
C GLU A 74 16.52 -14.97 4.07
N LYS A 75 16.86 -14.97 5.36
CA LYS A 75 16.42 -15.97 6.32
C LYS A 75 14.89 -15.98 6.44
N ARG A 76 14.31 -17.18 6.55
CA ARG A 76 12.86 -17.41 6.70
C ARG A 76 12.21 -16.55 7.81
N MET A 77 12.94 -16.25 8.88
CA MET A 77 12.45 -15.41 9.98
C MET A 77 12.11 -13.97 9.55
N ILE A 78 12.84 -13.42 8.58
CA ILE A 78 12.61 -12.05 8.10
C ILE A 78 11.29 -11.98 7.31
N TYR A 79 10.97 -13.01 6.53
CA TYR A 79 9.68 -13.11 5.85
C TYR A 79 8.51 -13.16 6.83
N TRP A 80 8.66 -13.89 7.94
CA TRP A 80 7.66 -13.92 9.00
C TRP A 80 7.47 -12.55 9.64
N LEU A 81 8.55 -11.87 10.01
CA LEU A 81 8.50 -10.54 10.59
C LEU A 81 7.82 -9.54 9.65
N PHE A 82 8.18 -9.57 8.36
CA PHE A 82 7.57 -8.70 7.35
C PHE A 82 6.08 -9.01 7.15
N GLY A 83 5.71 -10.29 7.11
CA GLY A 83 4.32 -10.73 7.02
C GLY A 83 3.48 -10.30 8.23
N PHE A 84 4.02 -10.43 9.45
CA PHE A 84 3.37 -9.91 10.66
C PHE A 84 3.21 -8.39 10.62
N GLY A 85 4.19 -7.66 10.07
CA GLY A 85 4.09 -6.21 9.87
C GLY A 85 2.94 -5.82 8.95
N ILE A 86 2.78 -6.51 7.82
CA ILE A 86 1.65 -6.31 6.89
C ILE A 86 0.32 -6.64 7.56
N LEU A 87 0.26 -7.76 8.30
CA LEU A 87 -0.94 -8.18 9.02
C LEU A 87 -1.34 -7.14 10.08
N ALA A 88 -0.38 -6.64 10.85
CA ALA A 88 -0.61 -5.59 11.83
C ALA A 88 -1.12 -4.30 11.17
N ALA A 89 -0.51 -3.86 10.07
CA ALA A 89 -0.97 -2.70 9.31
C ALA A 89 -2.40 -2.87 8.80
N PHE A 90 -2.76 -4.06 8.29
CA PHE A 90 -4.11 -4.39 7.88
C PHE A 90 -5.11 -4.26 9.05
N PHE A 91 -4.80 -4.84 10.21
CA PHE A 91 -5.66 -4.73 11.38
C PHE A 91 -5.81 -3.29 11.88
N LEU A 92 -4.75 -2.48 11.85
CA LEU A 92 -4.84 -1.07 12.23
C LEU A 92 -5.77 -0.28 11.31
N VAL A 93 -5.65 -0.47 9.99
CA VAL A 93 -6.55 0.16 9.02
C VAL A 93 -7.99 -0.34 9.19
N ALA A 94 -8.17 -1.65 9.42
CA ALA A 94 -9.48 -2.23 9.67
C ALA A 94 -10.13 -1.70 10.96
N LEU A 95 -9.37 -1.52 12.04
CA LEU A 95 -9.86 -0.94 13.29
C LEU A 95 -10.28 0.53 13.10
N ILE A 96 -9.53 1.30 12.32
CA ILE A 96 -9.92 2.69 11.97
C ILE A 96 -11.21 2.68 11.15
N ALA A 97 -11.34 1.77 10.18
CA ALA A 97 -12.55 1.65 9.38
C ALA A 97 -13.75 1.24 10.24
N LEU A 98 -13.57 0.28 11.14
CA LEU A 98 -14.59 -0.17 12.08
C LEU A 98 -15.02 0.96 13.03
N ALA A 99 -14.07 1.71 13.61
CA ALA A 99 -14.36 2.84 14.48
C ALA A 99 -15.10 3.98 13.77
N LYS A 100 -14.92 4.14 12.45
CA LYS A 100 -15.70 5.08 11.64
C LYS A 100 -17.10 4.57 11.31
N TRP A 101 -17.26 3.25 11.16
CA TRP A 101 -18.55 2.64 10.84
C TRP A 101 -19.45 2.55 12.06
N ASP A 102 -18.89 2.19 13.22
CA ASP A 102 -19.58 2.15 14.51
C ASP A 102 -18.85 3.08 15.51
N PRO A 103 -19.10 4.40 15.43
CA PRO A 103 -18.49 5.35 16.34
C PRO A 103 -19.04 5.18 17.76
N ILE A 104 -18.13 5.03 18.73
CA ILE A 104 -18.50 4.97 20.14
C ILE A 104 -19.04 6.33 20.57
N HIS A 105 -20.35 6.40 20.79
CA HIS A 105 -21.01 7.57 21.36
C HIS A 105 -20.98 7.48 22.90
N TYR A 106 -20.20 8.36 23.54
CA TYR A 106 -20.23 8.51 25.00
C TYR A 106 -21.01 9.78 25.38
N ASN A 107 -22.21 9.58 25.93
CA ASN A 107 -23.13 10.66 26.29
C ASN A 107 -22.81 11.36 27.62
N GLY A 108 -21.69 11.02 28.27
CA GLY A 108 -21.22 11.67 29.51
C GLY A 108 -20.19 12.79 29.29
N PHE A 109 -19.76 13.04 28.04
CA PHE A 109 -18.80 14.10 27.72
C PHE A 109 -19.54 15.42 27.46
N ARG A 110 -19.49 16.37 28.40
CA ARG A 110 -19.90 17.77 28.19
C ARG A 110 -18.91 18.47 27.24
N THR A 111 -19.01 18.19 25.95
CA THR A 111 -18.12 18.72 24.90
C THR A 111 -18.62 20.04 24.31
N GLY A 112 -19.75 20.57 24.79
CA GLY A 112 -20.32 21.83 24.29
C GLY A 112 -20.86 21.73 22.85
N VAL A 113 -20.94 20.53 22.29
CA VAL A 113 -21.53 20.27 20.97
C VAL A 113 -23.05 20.14 21.14
N PRO A 114 -23.88 20.90 20.41
CA PRO A 114 -25.34 20.82 20.51
C PRO A 114 -25.83 19.39 20.24
N GLY A 115 -26.51 18.78 21.23
CA GLY A 115 -27.01 17.40 21.15
C GLY A 115 -26.26 16.38 22.01
N SER A 116 -25.13 16.73 22.64
CA SER A 116 -24.38 15.82 23.53
C SER A 116 -24.99 15.60 24.92
N GLU A 117 -26.12 16.25 25.24
CA GLU A 117 -26.75 16.24 26.57
C GLU A 117 -27.89 15.22 26.70
N GLN A 118 -28.35 14.64 25.58
CA GLN A 118 -29.47 13.70 25.56
C GLN A 118 -28.95 12.25 25.59
N GLY A 119 -28.35 11.88 26.72
CA GLY A 119 -28.11 10.47 27.03
C GLY A 119 -29.42 9.80 27.43
N ALA A 120 -29.84 8.76 26.69
CA ALA A 120 -30.94 7.90 27.10
C ALA A 120 -30.66 7.31 28.49
N HIS A 121 -31.53 7.60 29.46
CA HIS A 121 -31.63 6.85 30.70
C HIS A 121 -32.16 5.46 30.38
N TRP A 122 -31.29 4.46 30.41
CA TRP A 122 -31.69 3.06 30.59
C TRP A 122 -31.31 2.64 32.00
#